data_AF-A0A3N0DSW8-F1
#
_entry.id   AF-A0A3N0DSW8-F1
#
_cell.length_a   1.000
_cell.length_b   1.000
_cell.length_c   1.000
_cell.angle_alpha   90.00
_cell.angle_beta   90.00
_cell.angle_gamma   90.00
#
_symmetry.space_group_name_H-M   'P 1'
#
loop_
_entity.id
_entity.type
_entity.pdbx_description
1 polymer ?
#
loop_
_entity_poly.entity_id
_entity_poly.type
_entity_poly.pdbx_seq_one_letter_code
_entity_poly.pdbx_strand_id
1 'polypeptide(L)'
;MSGFTRVKKTGVCAATFSAFEADLLRSLAGQLIELLRNEVAAPETLDPLEQLLDFSGPTLVPEDPVLARLFPTAYPEDAEAAAEFRRYTESDLRNGKAAGAATIIDTLEEAGLDEQPEDGVFIDVELGPQAAVTWMRSFTDMRLAIATRLGIEEGDEERWYALPDDDPEGQVHDIYEWVGYLQETLVHAAS
;
A
#
# COMPACT_ATOMS: atom_id res chain seq x y z
N MET A 1 18.71 -9.24 -5.43
CA MET A 1 17.90 -8.11 -4.94
C MET A 1 18.47 -7.66 -3.61
N SER A 2 18.72 -6.36 -3.46
CA SER A 2 19.20 -5.80 -2.19
C SER A 2 18.00 -5.35 -1.36
N GLY A 3 17.95 -5.73 -0.08
CA GLY A 3 16.91 -5.27 0.85
C GLY A 3 17.38 -4.07 1.65
N PHE A 4 16.57 -3.62 2.61
CA PHE A 4 16.96 -2.55 3.51
C PHE A 4 18.05 -2.99 4.50
N THR A 5 18.96 -2.07 4.79
CA THR A 5 20.03 -2.24 5.79
C THR A 5 20.11 -1.03 6.71
N ARG A 6 20.63 -1.21 7.93
CA ARG A 6 20.80 -0.10 8.87
C ARG A 6 22.15 0.59 8.68
N VAL A 7 22.14 1.90 8.41
CA VAL A 7 23.36 2.70 8.34
C VAL A 7 23.85 3.02 9.75
N LYS A 8 24.90 2.34 10.22
CA LYS A 8 25.37 2.41 11.63
C LYS A 8 25.67 3.82 12.15
N LYS A 9 26.10 4.74 11.28
CA LYS A 9 26.51 6.11 11.69
C LYS A 9 25.32 7.02 11.97
N THR A 10 24.25 6.89 11.22
CA THR A 10 23.08 7.78 11.25
C THR A 10 21.84 7.10 11.84
N GLY A 11 21.82 5.77 11.86
CA GLY A 11 20.69 4.97 12.33
C GLY A 11 19.52 4.88 11.35
N VAL A 12 19.65 5.45 10.14
CA VAL A 12 18.63 5.40 9.08
C VAL A 12 18.63 4.04 8.39
N CYS A 13 17.50 3.69 7.76
CA CYS A 13 17.40 2.52 6.90
C CYS A 13 17.79 2.91 5.48
N ALA A 14 18.60 2.12 4.79
CA ALA A 14 19.01 2.40 3.43
C ALA A 14 18.84 1.18 2.53
N ALA A 15 18.45 1.40 1.28
CA ALA A 15 18.37 0.38 0.24
C ALA A 15 18.81 0.97 -1.10
N THR A 16 19.33 0.10 -1.98
CA THR A 16 19.65 0.47 -3.36
C THR A 16 18.75 -0.36 -4.27
N PHE A 17 17.92 0.32 -5.06
CA PHE A 17 17.03 -0.30 -6.03
C PHE A 17 17.59 -0.11 -7.44
N SER A 18 17.41 -1.08 -8.33
CA SER A 18 17.48 -0.79 -9.76
C SER A 18 16.35 0.16 -10.15
N ALA A 19 16.52 0.89 -11.24
CA ALA A 19 15.48 1.81 -11.74
C ALA A 19 14.15 1.08 -12.01
N PHE A 20 14.21 -0.18 -12.47
CA PHE A 20 13.05 -1.04 -12.63
C PHE A 20 12.35 -1.36 -11.30
N GLU A 21 13.09 -1.78 -10.27
CA GLU A 21 12.52 -2.04 -8.93
C GLU A 21 11.89 -0.76 -8.35
N ALA A 22 12.57 0.39 -8.47
CA ALA A 22 12.05 1.68 -8.02
C ALA A 22 10.76 2.08 -8.76
N ASP A 23 10.73 1.93 -10.10
CA ASP A 23 9.54 2.23 -10.89
C ASP A 23 8.38 1.28 -10.58
N LEU A 24 8.67 0.01 -10.32
CA LEU A 24 7.66 -0.96 -9.90
C LEU A 24 7.02 -0.54 -8.56
N LEU A 25 7.80 -0.10 -7.57
CA LEU A 25 7.28 0.44 -6.30
C LEU A 25 6.45 1.71 -6.53
N ARG A 26 6.92 2.63 -7.38
CA ARG A 26 6.19 3.84 -7.79
C ARG A 26 4.84 3.47 -8.41
N SER A 27 4.82 2.50 -9.31
CA SER A 27 3.61 2.02 -9.99
C SER A 27 2.61 1.41 -9.01
N LEU A 28 3.07 0.51 -8.12
CA LEU A 28 2.22 -0.11 -7.09
C LEU A 28 1.63 0.94 -6.13
N ALA A 29 2.44 1.93 -5.72
CA ALA A 29 1.96 3.05 -4.90
C ALA A 29 0.92 3.90 -5.63
N GLY A 30 1.14 4.21 -6.91
CA GLY A 30 0.19 4.93 -7.75
C GLY A 30 -1.14 4.20 -7.88
N GLN A 31 -1.11 2.91 -8.19
CA GLN A 31 -2.30 2.06 -8.29
C GLN A 31 -3.09 2.01 -6.97
N LEU A 32 -2.39 1.94 -5.83
CA LEU A 32 -3.03 2.00 -4.50
C LEU A 32 -3.72 3.36 -4.28
N ILE A 33 -3.08 4.46 -4.65
CA ILE A 33 -3.68 5.81 -4.54
C ILE A 33 -4.93 5.92 -5.43
N GLU A 34 -4.87 5.43 -6.67
CA GLU A 34 -6.02 5.43 -7.58
C GLU A 34 -7.18 4.62 -7.02
N LEU A 35 -6.91 3.41 -6.52
CA LEU A 35 -7.90 2.55 -5.88
C LEU A 35 -8.57 3.26 -4.70
N LEU A 36 -7.79 3.91 -3.83
CA LEU A 36 -8.28 4.61 -2.65
C LEU A 36 -9.18 5.80 -2.99
N ARG A 37 -8.93 6.48 -4.12
CA ARG A 37 -9.67 7.65 -4.59
C ARG A 37 -10.95 7.31 -5.35
N ASN A 38 -10.97 6.22 -6.11
CA ASN A 38 -12.08 5.90 -7.02
C ASN A 38 -13.42 5.65 -6.32
N GLU A 39 -13.43 5.11 -5.11
CA GLU A 39 -14.68 4.77 -4.39
C GLU A 39 -15.28 5.95 -3.57
N VAL A 40 -14.59 7.10 -3.54
CA VAL A 40 -15.07 8.31 -2.85
C VAL A 40 -16.19 9.03 -3.63
N ALA A 41 -16.45 8.62 -4.87
CA ALA A 41 -17.37 9.28 -5.81
C ALA A 41 -18.88 9.14 -5.48
N ALA A 42 -19.26 8.62 -4.30
CA ALA A 42 -20.66 8.60 -3.87
C ALA A 42 -20.85 9.25 -2.50
N PRO A 43 -21.41 10.46 -2.48
CA PRO A 43 -22.60 10.68 -1.67
C PRO A 43 -23.71 11.25 -2.55
N GLU A 44 -24.64 10.40 -2.98
CA GLU A 44 -25.93 10.90 -3.40
C GLU A 44 -26.71 11.29 -2.12
N THR A 45 -26.92 12.60 -1.96
CA THR A 45 -27.86 13.24 -1.01
C THR A 45 -27.39 13.41 0.44
N LEU A 46 -26.77 14.56 0.75
CA LEU A 46 -26.62 15.04 2.14
C LEU A 46 -27.07 16.50 2.26
N ASP A 47 -27.62 16.84 3.44
CA ASP A 47 -28.05 18.20 3.82
C ASP A 47 -26.84 19.17 3.77
N PRO A 48 -27.00 20.40 3.24
CA PRO A 48 -25.99 21.46 3.29
C PRO A 48 -25.29 21.67 4.64
N LEU A 49 -25.93 21.38 5.77
CA LEU A 49 -25.31 21.48 7.10
C LEU A 49 -24.30 20.35 7.38
N GLU A 50 -24.55 19.13 6.92
CA GLU A 50 -23.63 17.99 7.07
C GLU A 50 -22.36 18.15 6.22
N GLN A 51 -22.51 18.77 5.04
CA GLN A 51 -21.37 19.15 4.18
C GLN A 51 -20.46 20.17 4.85
N LEU A 52 -21.02 21.08 5.67
CA LEU A 52 -20.27 22.10 6.40
C LEU A 52 -19.48 21.51 7.58
N LEU A 53 -19.94 20.38 8.14
CA LEU A 53 -19.36 19.74 9.32
C LEU A 53 -18.50 18.50 8.97
N ASP A 54 -18.31 18.22 7.67
CA ASP A 54 -17.58 17.07 7.13
C ASP A 54 -18.08 15.70 7.64
N PHE A 55 -19.40 15.58 7.83
CA PHE A 55 -20.03 14.32 8.24
C PHE A 55 -20.39 13.41 7.06
N SER A 56 -19.74 13.61 5.91
CA SER A 56 -20.11 13.07 4.60
C SER A 56 -19.43 11.74 4.26
N GLY A 57 -19.04 10.95 5.26
CA GLY A 57 -18.30 9.70 5.04
C GLY A 57 -19.18 8.52 4.61
N PRO A 58 -18.56 7.47 4.04
CA PRO A 58 -19.27 6.27 3.61
C PRO A 58 -19.92 5.54 4.80
N THR A 59 -21.10 4.97 4.57
CA THR A 59 -21.86 4.21 5.58
C THR A 59 -21.97 2.73 5.27
N LEU A 60 -21.69 2.34 4.02
CA LEU A 60 -21.73 0.97 3.54
C LEU A 60 -20.31 0.41 3.39
N VAL A 61 -20.19 -0.91 3.47
CA VAL A 61 -18.93 -1.61 3.17
C VAL A 61 -18.59 -1.38 1.69
N PRO A 62 -17.30 -1.11 1.37
CA PRO A 62 -16.80 -1.11 0.00
C PRO A 62 -17.24 -2.33 -0.82
N GLU A 63 -17.62 -2.09 -2.08
CA GLU A 63 -17.93 -3.19 -3.01
C GLU A 63 -16.64 -3.85 -3.51
N ASP A 64 -15.56 -3.08 -3.61
CA ASP A 64 -14.26 -3.62 -3.99
C ASP A 64 -13.68 -4.50 -2.87
N PRO A 65 -13.33 -5.77 -3.14
CA PRO A 65 -12.85 -6.69 -2.11
C PRO A 65 -11.53 -6.25 -1.48
N VAL A 66 -10.67 -5.52 -2.21
CA VAL A 66 -9.43 -4.95 -1.66
C VAL A 66 -9.78 -3.86 -0.66
N LEU A 67 -10.67 -2.94 -1.02
CA LEU A 67 -11.09 -1.84 -0.14
C LEU A 67 -11.84 -2.37 1.08
N ALA A 68 -12.66 -3.42 0.94
CA ALA A 68 -13.32 -4.08 2.06
C ALA A 68 -12.31 -4.70 3.05
N ARG A 69 -11.18 -5.23 2.56
CA ARG A 69 -10.09 -5.73 3.41
C ARG A 69 -9.23 -4.61 4.02
N LEU A 70 -9.00 -3.53 3.29
CA LEU A 70 -8.27 -2.35 3.80
C LEU A 70 -9.08 -1.58 4.87
N PHE A 71 -10.41 -1.60 4.77
CA PHE A 71 -11.36 -0.92 5.67
C PHE A 71 -12.37 -1.92 6.27
N PRO A 72 -11.89 -2.84 7.14
CA PRO A 72 -12.72 -3.88 7.71
C PRO A 72 -13.83 -3.30 8.57
N THR A 73 -14.98 -3.96 8.60
CA THR A 73 -16.15 -3.53 9.38
C THR A 73 -15.88 -3.65 10.88
N ALA A 74 -15.85 -2.51 11.56
CA ALA A 74 -15.95 -2.47 13.02
C ALA A 74 -17.37 -2.82 13.47
N TYR A 75 -17.52 -3.40 14.66
CA TYR A 75 -18.83 -3.78 15.23
C TYR A 75 -19.67 -4.65 14.28
N PRO A 76 -19.19 -5.84 13.86
CA PRO A 76 -19.87 -6.66 12.85
C PRO A 76 -21.27 -7.13 13.27
N GLU A 77 -21.59 -7.07 14.57
CA GLU A 77 -22.90 -7.44 15.11
C GLU A 77 -23.88 -6.25 15.25
N ASP A 78 -23.43 -5.02 14.99
CA ASP A 78 -24.22 -3.80 15.11
C ASP A 78 -24.05 -2.94 13.84
N ALA A 79 -25.00 -3.08 12.92
CA ALA A 79 -24.97 -2.39 11.63
C ALA A 79 -25.04 -0.85 11.75
N GLU A 80 -25.73 -0.34 12.79
CA GLU A 80 -25.85 1.11 13.01
C GLU A 80 -24.52 1.68 13.52
N ALA A 81 -23.94 1.02 14.53
CA ALA A 81 -22.62 1.40 15.05
C ALA A 81 -21.51 1.25 14.00
N ALA A 82 -21.57 0.20 13.17
CA ALA A 82 -20.65 -0.01 12.06
C ALA A 82 -20.72 1.14 11.03
N ALA A 83 -21.92 1.57 10.66
CA ALA A 83 -22.13 2.65 9.70
C ALA A 83 -21.68 4.01 10.26
N GLU A 84 -21.94 4.31 11.54
CA GLU A 84 -21.42 5.51 12.19
C GLU A 84 -19.90 5.51 12.26
N PHE A 85 -19.30 4.40 12.71
CA PHE A 85 -17.84 4.29 12.79
C PHE A 85 -17.20 4.53 11.42
N ARG A 86 -17.78 3.95 10.37
CA ARG A 86 -17.30 4.12 8.99
C ARG A 86 -17.39 5.57 8.53
N ARG A 87 -18.55 6.20 8.74
CA ARG A 87 -18.81 7.61 8.40
C ARG A 87 -17.75 8.54 8.99
N TYR A 88 -17.31 8.27 10.22
CA TYR A 88 -16.40 9.16 10.94
C TYR A 88 -14.91 8.81 10.80
N THR A 89 -14.54 7.62 10.31
CA THR A 89 -13.13 7.18 10.33
C THR A 89 -12.58 6.82 8.96
N GLU A 90 -13.41 6.36 8.03
CA GLU A 90 -12.89 5.78 6.80
C GLU A 90 -12.19 6.81 5.90
N SER A 91 -12.73 8.04 5.81
CA SER A 91 -12.11 9.11 5.03
C SER A 91 -10.69 9.43 5.52
N ASP A 92 -10.50 9.54 6.84
CA ASP A 92 -9.18 9.79 7.43
C ASP A 92 -8.23 8.61 7.21
N LEU A 93 -8.72 7.38 7.35
CA LEU A 93 -7.93 6.18 7.07
C LEU A 93 -7.51 6.12 5.60
N ARG A 94 -8.42 6.41 4.66
CA ARG A 94 -8.13 6.48 3.22
C ARG A 94 -7.08 7.54 2.92
N ASN A 95 -7.25 8.74 3.46
CA ASN A 95 -6.30 9.85 3.29
C ASN A 95 -4.91 9.48 3.84
N GLY A 96 -4.85 8.86 5.02
CA GLY A 96 -3.58 8.40 5.62
C GLY A 96 -2.88 7.34 4.77
N LYS A 97 -3.61 6.36 4.24
CA LYS A 97 -3.05 5.35 3.32
C LYS A 97 -2.55 5.96 2.02
N ALA A 98 -3.34 6.85 1.41
CA ALA A 98 -2.97 7.54 0.18
C ALA A 98 -1.72 8.43 0.38
N ALA A 99 -1.63 9.16 1.49
CA ALA A 99 -0.45 9.95 1.83
C ALA A 99 0.79 9.08 2.08
N GLY A 100 0.61 7.91 2.71
CA GLY A 100 1.69 6.95 2.91
C GLY A 100 2.22 6.35 1.61
N ALA A 101 1.34 6.06 0.65
CA ALA A 101 1.73 5.64 -0.69
C ALA A 101 2.41 6.77 -1.47
N ALA A 102 1.90 8.01 -1.38
CA ALA A 102 2.52 9.17 -2.01
C ALA A 102 3.94 9.41 -1.47
N THR A 103 4.16 9.21 -0.17
CA THR A 103 5.50 9.30 0.44
C THR A 103 6.51 8.37 -0.22
N ILE A 104 6.11 7.17 -0.67
CA ILE A 104 7.01 6.26 -1.40
C ILE A 104 7.41 6.87 -2.74
N ILE A 105 6.43 7.37 -3.50
CA ILE A 105 6.65 8.00 -4.81
C ILE A 105 7.60 9.20 -4.65
N ASP A 106 7.25 10.12 -3.74
CA ASP A 106 8.04 11.34 -3.49
C ASP A 106 9.48 10.99 -3.10
N THR A 107 9.67 10.00 -2.22
CA THR A 107 11.01 9.57 -1.79
C THR A 107 11.84 9.00 -2.95
N LEU A 108 11.23 8.25 -3.86
CA LEU A 108 11.91 7.67 -5.01
C LEU A 108 12.29 8.74 -6.05
N GLU A 109 11.39 9.67 -6.31
CA GLU A 109 11.63 10.82 -7.21
C GLU A 109 12.72 11.74 -6.65
N GLU A 110 12.68 12.05 -5.35
CA GLU A 110 13.73 12.83 -4.67
C GLU A 110 15.10 12.11 -4.69
N ALA A 111 15.11 10.78 -4.68
CA ALA A 111 16.30 9.96 -4.83
C ALA A 111 16.82 9.87 -6.28
N GLY A 112 16.14 10.52 -7.24
CA GLY A 112 16.57 10.63 -8.63
C GLY A 112 15.90 9.65 -9.59
N LEU A 113 14.75 9.07 -9.24
CA LEU A 113 13.95 8.30 -10.18
C LEU A 113 13.27 9.23 -11.20
N ASP A 114 13.72 9.16 -12.45
CA ASP A 114 13.12 9.92 -13.56
C ASP A 114 11.73 9.39 -13.96
N GLU A 115 10.97 10.20 -14.72
CA GLU A 115 9.67 9.79 -15.28
C GLU A 115 9.80 8.52 -16.15
N GLN A 116 10.87 8.46 -16.96
CA GLN A 116 11.21 7.33 -17.83
C GLN A 116 12.59 6.79 -17.45
N PRO A 117 12.66 5.87 -16.47
CA PRO A 117 13.94 5.36 -15.97
C PRO A 117 14.71 4.60 -17.05
N GLU A 118 16.01 4.86 -17.14
CA GLU A 118 16.92 4.12 -18.02
C GLU A 118 17.44 2.84 -17.33
N ASP A 119 17.63 1.78 -18.11
CA ASP A 119 18.21 0.53 -17.62
C ASP A 119 19.64 0.74 -17.07
N GLY A 120 19.95 0.08 -15.96
CA GLY A 120 21.27 0.12 -15.32
C GLY A 120 21.50 1.32 -14.39
N VAL A 121 20.50 2.20 -14.22
CA VAL A 121 20.49 3.21 -13.15
C VAL A 121 20.10 2.56 -11.83
N PHE A 122 20.72 3.03 -10.74
CA PHE A 122 20.43 2.61 -9.37
C PHE A 122 19.99 3.81 -8.53
N ILE A 123 18.95 3.59 -7.72
CA ILE A 123 18.31 4.59 -6.86
C ILE A 123 18.66 4.25 -5.41
N ASP A 124 19.42 5.13 -4.76
CA ASP A 124 19.80 5.00 -3.35
C ASP A 124 18.77 5.72 -2.48
N VAL A 125 18.10 4.99 -1.61
CA VAL A 125 17.07 5.51 -0.72
C VAL A 125 17.56 5.46 0.73
N GLU A 126 17.43 6.57 1.45
CA GLU A 126 17.62 6.63 2.90
C GLU A 126 16.32 7.05 3.61
N LEU A 127 15.86 6.23 4.56
CA LEU A 127 14.64 6.44 5.31
C LEU A 127 14.96 6.75 6.78
N GLY A 128 14.50 7.91 7.23
CA GLY A 128 14.41 8.22 8.66
C GLY A 128 13.35 7.33 9.37
N PRO A 129 13.33 7.29 10.71
CA PRO A 129 12.46 6.38 11.46
C PRO A 129 10.97 6.49 11.14
N GLN A 130 10.46 7.71 10.92
CA GLN A 130 9.05 7.91 10.58
C GLN A 130 8.73 7.42 9.16
N ALA A 131 9.59 7.74 8.18
CA ALA A 131 9.43 7.30 6.80
C ALA A 131 9.49 5.76 6.69
N ALA A 132 10.38 5.11 7.46
CA ALA A 132 10.45 3.66 7.53
C ALA A 132 9.11 3.03 8.00
N VAL A 133 8.49 3.59 9.04
CA VAL A 133 7.16 3.12 9.50
C VAL A 133 6.08 3.35 8.45
N THR A 134 6.10 4.50 7.78
CA THR A 134 5.17 4.80 6.68
C THR A 134 5.32 3.78 5.54
N TRP A 135 6.54 3.52 5.09
CA TRP A 135 6.83 2.53 4.05
C TRP A 135 6.39 1.11 4.44
N MET A 136 6.64 0.68 5.68
CA MET A 136 6.18 -0.63 6.18
C MET A 136 4.65 -0.78 6.14
N ARG A 137 3.92 0.28 6.49
CA ARG A 137 2.44 0.28 6.40
C ARG A 137 1.97 0.24 4.95
N SER A 138 2.57 1.04 4.08
CA SER A 138 2.24 1.06 2.65
C SER A 138 2.54 -0.29 1.97
N PHE A 139 3.66 -0.96 2.31
CA PHE A 139 3.94 -2.31 1.82
C PHE A 139 2.91 -3.33 2.29
N THR A 140 2.43 -3.21 3.53
CA THR A 140 1.33 -4.05 4.02
C THR A 140 0.07 -3.86 3.17
N ASP A 141 -0.27 -2.61 2.86
CA ASP A 141 -1.46 -2.28 2.05
C ASP A 141 -1.33 -2.77 0.60
N MET A 142 -0.16 -2.62 -0.02
CA MET A 142 0.13 -3.16 -1.37
C MET A 142 0.03 -4.68 -1.40
N ARG A 143 0.64 -5.36 -0.43
CA ARG A 143 0.57 -6.83 -0.32
C ARG A 143 -0.85 -7.32 -0.12
N LEU A 144 -1.64 -6.63 0.72
CA LEU A 144 -3.05 -6.95 0.92
C LEU A 144 -3.85 -6.81 -0.38
N ALA A 145 -3.59 -5.77 -1.16
CA ALA A 145 -4.23 -5.54 -2.45
C ALA A 145 -3.90 -6.66 -3.44
N ILE A 146 -2.62 -6.98 -3.61
CA ILE A 146 -2.16 -8.04 -4.52
C ILE A 146 -2.74 -9.40 -4.10
N ALA A 147 -2.59 -9.78 -2.83
CA ALA A 147 -3.11 -11.04 -2.31
C ALA A 147 -4.62 -11.19 -2.51
N THR A 148 -5.37 -10.11 -2.35
CA THR A 148 -6.82 -10.14 -2.53
C THR A 148 -7.23 -10.30 -3.98
N ARG A 149 -6.51 -9.69 -4.93
CA ARG A 149 -6.78 -9.86 -6.37
C ARG A 149 -6.38 -11.24 -6.88
N LEU A 150 -5.28 -11.78 -6.37
CA LEU A 150 -4.80 -13.13 -6.70
C LEU A 150 -5.57 -14.24 -5.96
N GLY A 151 -6.34 -13.90 -4.92
CA GLY A 151 -7.01 -14.89 -4.08
C GLY A 151 -6.03 -15.75 -3.30
N ILE A 152 -4.95 -15.16 -2.79
CA ILE A 152 -3.98 -15.86 -1.93
C ILE A 152 -4.64 -16.14 -0.57
N GLU A 153 -4.65 -17.41 -0.17
CA GLU A 153 -5.10 -17.89 1.13
C GLU A 153 -3.95 -18.53 1.91
N GLU A 154 -4.11 -18.63 3.24
CA GLU A 154 -3.11 -19.26 4.11
C GLU A 154 -3.02 -20.77 3.82
N GLY A 155 -1.80 -21.28 3.57
CA GLY A 155 -1.55 -22.69 3.26
C GLY A 155 -1.61 -23.05 1.77
N ASP A 156 -1.79 -22.07 0.88
CA ASP A 156 -1.81 -22.28 -0.58
C ASP A 156 -0.41 -22.24 -1.23
N GLU A 157 0.68 -22.32 -0.46
CA GLU A 157 2.03 -22.11 -1.00
C GLU A 157 2.39 -23.11 -2.11
N GLU A 158 1.99 -24.37 -1.96
CA GLU A 158 2.26 -25.43 -2.95
C GLU A 158 1.61 -25.13 -4.32
N ARG A 159 0.44 -24.47 -4.33
CA ARG A 159 -0.22 -24.05 -5.58
C ARG A 159 0.64 -23.04 -6.32
N TRP A 160 1.12 -22.01 -5.63
CA TRP A 160 1.88 -20.92 -6.24
C TRP A 160 3.24 -21.41 -6.74
N TYR A 161 3.91 -22.32 -6.02
CA TYR A 161 5.16 -22.94 -6.47
C TYR A 161 4.98 -23.93 -7.63
N ALA A 162 3.77 -24.42 -7.89
CA ALA A 162 3.49 -25.34 -8.98
C ALA A 162 3.15 -24.64 -10.30
N LEU A 163 3.01 -23.31 -10.31
CA LEU A 163 2.74 -22.55 -11.53
C LEU A 163 3.92 -22.63 -12.52
N PRO A 164 3.65 -22.65 -13.83
CA PRO A 164 4.69 -22.49 -14.86
C PRO A 164 5.44 -21.16 -14.74
N ASP A 165 6.71 -21.12 -15.11
CA ASP A 165 7.55 -19.91 -15.08
C ASP A 165 7.00 -18.74 -15.94
N ASP A 166 6.18 -19.04 -16.96
CA ASP A 166 5.56 -18.06 -17.85
C ASP A 166 4.12 -17.70 -17.45
N ASP A 167 3.63 -18.20 -16.31
CA ASP A 167 2.28 -17.90 -15.81
C ASP A 167 2.17 -16.43 -15.35
N PRO A 168 1.22 -15.64 -15.89
CA PRO A 168 1.03 -14.26 -15.47
C PRO A 168 0.69 -14.08 -13.99
N GLU A 169 -0.06 -15.01 -13.38
CA GLU A 169 -0.38 -14.94 -11.95
C GLU A 169 0.88 -15.21 -11.10
N GLY A 170 1.75 -16.11 -11.58
CA GLY A 170 3.06 -16.37 -10.96
C GLY A 170 3.94 -15.12 -10.91
N GLN A 171 3.98 -14.35 -11.99
CA GLN A 171 4.74 -13.09 -12.03
C GLN A 171 4.23 -12.05 -11.01
N VAL A 172 2.91 -11.94 -10.84
CA VAL A 172 2.32 -11.02 -9.85
C VAL A 172 2.53 -11.55 -8.43
N HIS A 173 2.51 -12.87 -8.24
CA HIS A 173 2.84 -13.50 -6.97
C HIS A 173 4.30 -13.24 -6.56
N ASP A 174 5.25 -13.26 -7.50
CA ASP A 174 6.65 -12.90 -7.23
C ASP A 174 6.80 -11.45 -6.75
N ILE A 175 5.99 -10.53 -7.27
CA ILE A 175 5.95 -9.14 -6.79
C ILE A 175 5.43 -9.09 -5.34
N TYR A 176 4.40 -9.87 -5.00
CA TYR A 176 3.87 -9.97 -3.64
C TYR A 176 4.94 -10.46 -2.64
N GLU A 177 5.69 -11.51 -3.01
CA GLU A 177 6.78 -12.06 -2.21
C GLU A 177 7.93 -11.06 -2.09
N TRP A 178 8.29 -10.39 -3.18
CA TRP A 178 9.36 -9.39 -3.19
C TRP A 178 9.04 -8.19 -2.28
N VAL A 179 7.82 -7.64 -2.33
CA VAL A 179 7.39 -6.59 -1.40
C VAL A 179 7.41 -7.10 0.05
N GLY A 180 7.07 -8.38 0.26
CA GLY A 180 7.18 -9.05 1.56
C GLY A 180 8.62 -9.06 2.09
N TYR A 181 9.56 -9.47 1.26
CA TYR A 181 10.99 -9.43 1.57
C TYR A 181 11.50 -8.00 1.87
N LEU A 182 11.09 -7.00 1.09
CA LEU A 182 11.45 -5.61 1.36
C LEU A 182 10.93 -5.14 2.71
N GLN A 183 9.69 -5.48 3.06
CA GLN A 183 9.10 -5.15 4.36
C GLN A 183 9.85 -5.83 5.51
N GLU A 184 10.18 -7.13 5.38
CA GLU A 184 10.94 -7.87 6.40
C GLU A 184 12.31 -7.24 6.65
N THR A 185 13.06 -6.95 5.57
CA THR A 185 14.37 -6.31 5.70
C THR A 185 14.28 -4.90 6.28
N LEU A 186 13.22 -4.14 5.99
CA LEU A 186 12.98 -2.83 6.57
C LEU A 186 12.69 -2.91 8.08
N VAL A 187 11.90 -3.89 8.53
CA VAL A 187 11.67 -4.15 9.96
C VAL A 187 12.98 -4.42 10.68
N HIS A 188 13.84 -5.27 10.10
CA HIS A 188 15.15 -5.58 10.65
C HIS A 188 16.08 -4.36 10.68
N ALA A 189 16.06 -3.52 9.65
CA ALA A 189 16.89 -2.32 9.58
C ALA A 189 16.43 -1.23 10.58
N ALA A 190 15.13 -1.14 10.85
CA ALA A 190 14.53 -0.16 11.75
C ALA A 190 14.66 -0.54 13.24
N SER A 191 14.93 -1.81 13.54
CA SER A 191 15.16 -2.34 14.89
C SER A 191 16.56 -2.00 15.39
#